data_AF-A0A8R7Q767-F1
#
_entry.id   AF-A0A8R7Q767-F1
#
_cell.length_a   1.000
_cell.length_b   1.000
_cell.length_c   1.000
_cell.angle_alpha   90.00
_cell.angle_beta   90.00
_cell.angle_gamma   90.00
#
_symmetry.space_group_name_H-M   'P 1'
#
loop_
_entity.id
_entity.type
_entity.pdbx_description
1 polymer ?
#
loop_
_entity_poly.entity_id
_entity_poly.type
_entity_poly.pdbx_seq_one_letter_code
_entity_poly.pdbx_strand_id
1 'polypeptide(L)'
;MHVFKHWKDYKDPNGNIRDGIFRNFVGKVGNKFQMDLEVVPVRKACPEMLKRATRQKRYRPKKEYFDPHPHLVRITSPVPSMTDDQWNELVESWKGPKKYGISQINKANRAQVKFHQTTRARSYPMHCGNLGDKYKDKEPTAVDLFKECHYSKKKKCYTNVVMDAIVSQLSKTTN
;
A
#
# COMPACT_ATOMS: atom_id res chain seq x y z
N MET A 1 -11.25 -14.34 -10.06
CA MET A 1 -11.72 -12.95 -9.88
C MET A 1 -11.07 -12.12 -10.96
N HIS A 2 -11.88 -11.60 -11.89
CA HIS A 2 -11.43 -10.82 -13.03
C HIS A 2 -10.66 -9.58 -12.56
N VAL A 3 -9.53 -9.26 -13.22
CA VAL A 3 -8.65 -8.15 -12.82
C VAL A 3 -8.73 -7.02 -13.85
N PHE A 4 -9.59 -6.02 -13.61
CA PHE A 4 -9.69 -4.86 -14.48
C PHE A 4 -8.52 -3.87 -14.33
N LYS A 5 -8.21 -3.19 -15.45
CA LYS A 5 -7.19 -2.15 -15.54
C LYS A 5 -7.48 -0.91 -14.70
N HIS A 6 -8.74 -0.50 -14.53
CA HIS A 6 -9.13 0.63 -13.67
C HIS A 6 -10.06 0.21 -12.54
N TRP A 7 -10.01 0.94 -11.42
CA TRP A 7 -10.91 0.71 -10.28
C TRP A 7 -12.37 1.01 -10.64
N LYS A 8 -12.62 2.01 -11.49
CA LYS A 8 -13.97 2.35 -11.96
C LYS A 8 -14.66 1.20 -12.68
N ASP A 9 -13.90 0.30 -13.31
CA ASP A 9 -14.43 -0.84 -14.06
C ASP A 9 -15.00 -1.93 -13.14
N TYR A 10 -14.64 -1.89 -11.84
CA TYR A 10 -15.24 -2.75 -10.81
C TYR A 10 -16.58 -2.23 -10.32
N LYS A 11 -16.98 -1.02 -10.73
CA LYS A 11 -18.21 -0.36 -10.31
C LYS A 11 -19.29 -0.44 -11.38
N ASP A 12 -20.53 -0.35 -10.95
CA ASP A 12 -21.71 -0.11 -11.78
C ASP A 12 -21.86 1.40 -12.07
N PRO A 13 -22.82 1.82 -12.93
CA PRO A 13 -23.08 3.22 -13.20
C PRO A 13 -23.46 4.04 -11.95
N ASN A 14 -24.00 3.39 -10.93
CA ASN A 14 -24.39 4.01 -9.65
C ASN A 14 -23.19 4.19 -8.70
N GLY A 15 -22.00 3.73 -9.07
CA GLY A 15 -20.77 3.84 -8.28
C GLY A 15 -20.57 2.74 -7.24
N ASN A 16 -21.50 1.77 -7.17
CA ASN A 16 -21.42 0.59 -6.31
C ASN A 16 -20.54 -0.48 -6.97
N ILE A 17 -19.88 -1.33 -6.18
CA ILE A 17 -19.10 -2.44 -6.74
C ILE A 17 -20.09 -3.42 -7.38
N ARG A 18 -19.82 -3.85 -8.62
CA ARG A 18 -20.69 -4.80 -9.33
C ARG A 18 -20.95 -6.04 -8.47
N ASP A 19 -22.22 -6.35 -8.25
CA ASP A 19 -22.68 -7.37 -7.31
C ASP A 19 -22.02 -8.74 -7.50
N GLY A 20 -21.83 -9.19 -8.74
CA GLY A 20 -21.19 -10.48 -9.01
C GLY A 20 -19.73 -10.54 -8.54
N ILE A 21 -18.99 -9.43 -8.67
CA ILE A 21 -17.61 -9.33 -8.21
C ILE A 21 -17.58 -9.24 -6.68
N PHE A 22 -18.43 -8.39 -6.12
CA PHE A 22 -18.48 -8.14 -4.70
C PHE A 22 -18.88 -9.40 -3.94
N ARG A 23 -19.98 -10.07 -4.31
CA ARG A 23 -20.44 -11.32 -3.68
C ARG A 23 -19.41 -12.44 -3.77
N ASN A 24 -18.73 -12.61 -4.91
CA ASN A 24 -17.68 -13.64 -5.04
C ASN A 24 -16.50 -13.38 -4.08
N PHE A 25 -16.08 -12.12 -3.94
CA PHE A 25 -14.99 -11.76 -3.04
C PHE A 25 -15.41 -11.87 -1.58
N VAL A 26 -16.54 -11.27 -1.23
CA VAL A 26 -17.05 -11.23 0.14
C VAL A 26 -17.43 -12.61 0.64
N GLY A 27 -18.06 -13.46 -0.18
CA GLY A 27 -18.36 -14.84 0.20
C GLY A 27 -17.08 -15.64 0.53
N LYS A 28 -15.98 -15.44 -0.21
CA LYS A 28 -14.68 -16.07 0.11
C LYS A 28 -14.09 -15.57 1.42
N VAL A 29 -14.19 -14.27 1.70
CA VAL A 29 -13.71 -13.67 2.94
C VAL A 29 -14.59 -14.11 4.12
N GLY A 30 -15.91 -14.02 3.98
CA GLY A 30 -16.90 -14.45 4.96
C GLY A 30 -16.72 -15.90 5.34
N ASN A 31 -16.61 -16.82 4.37
CA ASN A 31 -16.38 -18.24 4.65
C ASN A 31 -15.03 -18.49 5.34
N LYS A 32 -13.97 -17.78 4.92
CA LYS A 32 -12.63 -17.98 5.48
C LYS A 32 -12.52 -17.52 6.94
N PHE A 33 -13.23 -16.45 7.30
CA PHE A 33 -13.12 -15.81 8.61
C PHE A 33 -14.40 -15.92 9.44
N GLN A 34 -15.40 -16.69 8.99
CA GLN A 34 -16.71 -16.87 9.63
C GLN A 34 -17.36 -15.52 10.01
N MET A 35 -17.36 -14.58 9.07
CA MET A 35 -17.84 -13.22 9.31
C MET A 35 -19.31 -13.07 8.95
N ASP A 36 -20.05 -12.32 9.79
CA ASP A 36 -21.34 -11.79 9.42
C ASP A 36 -21.17 -10.63 8.44
N LEU A 37 -21.71 -10.82 7.24
CA LEU A 37 -21.60 -9.88 6.13
C LEU A 37 -22.58 -8.71 6.24
N GLU A 38 -23.61 -8.82 7.08
CA GLU A 38 -24.62 -7.77 7.27
C GLU A 38 -24.14 -6.68 8.23
N VAL A 39 -23.13 -6.98 9.05
CA VAL A 39 -22.53 -6.03 9.99
C VAL A 39 -21.94 -4.83 9.24
N VAL A 40 -22.40 -3.62 9.60
CA VAL A 40 -22.03 -2.35 8.93
C VAL A 40 -20.51 -2.16 8.80
N PRO A 41 -19.68 -2.37 9.85
CA PRO A 41 -18.22 -2.36 9.72
C PRO A 41 -17.66 -3.29 8.63
N VAL A 42 -18.21 -4.50 8.50
CA VAL A 42 -17.77 -5.50 7.52
C VAL A 42 -18.13 -5.05 6.10
N ARG A 43 -19.37 -4.58 5.91
CA ARG A 43 -19.82 -4.01 4.63
C ARG A 43 -18.96 -2.84 4.15
N LYS A 44 -18.44 -2.02 5.07
CA LYS A 44 -17.51 -0.91 4.76
C LYS A 44 -16.08 -1.38 4.51
N ALA A 45 -15.59 -2.39 5.24
CA ALA A 45 -14.22 -2.87 5.13
C ALA A 45 -13.97 -3.71 3.86
N CYS A 46 -14.93 -4.53 3.45
CA CYS A 46 -14.80 -5.43 2.30
C CYS A 46 -14.43 -4.73 0.97
N PRO A 47 -15.06 -3.59 0.59
CA PRO A 47 -14.64 -2.79 -0.58
C PRO A 47 -13.17 -2.38 -0.55
N GLU A 48 -12.68 -1.91 0.59
CA GLU A 48 -11.29 -1.49 0.75
C GLU A 48 -10.32 -2.67 0.70
N MET A 49 -10.71 -3.82 1.26
CA MET A 49 -9.96 -5.06 1.12
C MET A 49 -9.88 -5.51 -0.34
N LEU A 50 -10.99 -5.47 -1.08
CA LEU A 50 -11.03 -5.80 -2.51
C LEU A 50 -10.13 -4.86 -3.33
N LYS A 51 -10.20 -3.56 -3.06
CA LYS A 51 -9.36 -2.54 -3.70
C LYS A 51 -7.87 -2.78 -3.45
N ARG A 52 -7.49 -3.16 -2.22
CA ARG A 52 -6.10 -3.52 -1.89
C ARG A 52 -5.68 -4.82 -2.58
N ALA A 53 -6.53 -5.84 -2.57
CA ALA A 53 -6.26 -7.13 -3.21
C ALA A 53 -6.05 -6.99 -4.73
N THR A 54 -6.93 -6.25 -5.41
CA THR A 54 -6.84 -5.96 -6.86
C THR A 54 -5.59 -5.14 -7.19
N ARG A 55 -5.22 -4.15 -6.35
CA ARG A 55 -3.97 -3.41 -6.51
C ARG A 55 -2.75 -4.33 -6.42
N GLN A 56 -2.72 -5.24 -5.44
CA GLN A 56 -1.63 -6.19 -5.28
C GLN A 56 -1.56 -7.19 -6.44
N LYS A 57 -2.70 -7.70 -6.90
CA LYS A 57 -2.78 -8.57 -8.08
C LYS A 57 -2.23 -7.93 -9.35
N ARG A 58 -2.34 -6.60 -9.51
CA ARG A 58 -1.73 -5.87 -10.63
C ARG A 58 -0.26 -5.52 -10.38
N TYR A 59 0.08 -5.18 -9.14
CA TYR A 59 1.43 -4.75 -8.78
C TYR A 59 2.47 -5.87 -8.89
N ARG A 60 2.16 -7.08 -8.39
CA ARG A 60 3.14 -8.19 -8.40
C ARG A 60 3.58 -8.56 -9.82
N PRO A 61 2.66 -8.80 -10.79
CA PRO A 61 3.04 -9.15 -12.15
C PRO A 61 3.75 -7.99 -12.86
N LYS A 62 3.33 -6.74 -12.60
CA LYS A 62 4.06 -5.57 -13.11
C LYS A 62 5.50 -5.57 -12.62
N LYS A 63 5.72 -5.77 -11.32
CA LYS A 63 7.06 -5.74 -10.71
C LYS A 63 7.96 -6.85 -11.27
N GLU A 64 7.39 -8.03 -11.50
CA GLU A 64 8.16 -9.23 -11.86
C GLU A 64 8.41 -9.36 -13.36
N TYR A 65 7.42 -9.06 -14.20
CA TYR A 65 7.47 -9.36 -15.63
C TYR A 65 7.50 -8.11 -16.53
N PHE A 66 7.07 -6.94 -16.03
CA PHE A 66 7.05 -5.70 -16.83
C PHE A 66 8.22 -4.77 -16.47
N ASP A 67 8.37 -4.44 -15.19
CA ASP A 67 9.32 -3.44 -14.71
C ASP A 67 10.80 -3.75 -15.06
N PRO A 68 11.28 -5.02 -15.06
CA PRO A 68 12.66 -5.33 -15.44
C PRO A 68 12.93 -5.15 -16.94
N HIS A 69 12.00 -5.56 -17.79
CA HIS A 69 12.15 -5.53 -19.25
C HIS A 69 10.87 -5.03 -19.95
N PRO A 70 10.57 -3.72 -19.89
CA PRO A 70 9.32 -3.18 -20.45
C PRO A 70 9.14 -3.37 -21.96
N HIS A 71 10.24 -3.63 -22.68
CA HIS A 71 10.28 -3.83 -24.14
C HIS A 71 10.22 -5.32 -24.55
N LEU A 72 10.42 -6.27 -23.62
CA LEU A 72 10.41 -7.72 -23.88
C LEU A 72 9.27 -8.43 -23.15
N VAL A 73 8.15 -7.74 -22.99
CA VAL A 73 7.01 -8.26 -22.23
C VAL A 73 6.31 -9.33 -23.07
N ARG A 74 6.13 -10.52 -22.49
CA ARG A 74 5.44 -11.64 -23.12
C ARG A 74 3.97 -11.30 -23.38
N ILE A 75 3.42 -11.83 -24.47
CA ILE A 75 2.00 -11.68 -24.83
C ILE A 75 1.11 -12.60 -24.00
N THR A 76 1.64 -13.75 -23.57
CA THR A 76 0.92 -14.69 -22.71
C THR A 76 1.02 -14.29 -21.25
N SER A 77 -0.06 -14.54 -20.50
CA SER A 77 -0.15 -14.25 -19.08
C SER A 77 0.80 -15.14 -18.29
N PRO A 78 1.77 -14.57 -17.55
CA PRO A 78 2.64 -15.35 -16.68
C PRO A 78 1.95 -15.77 -15.37
N VAL A 79 0.68 -15.38 -15.17
CA VAL A 79 -0.05 -15.58 -13.91
C VAL A 79 -1.25 -16.48 -14.16
N PRO A 80 -1.31 -17.70 -13.57
CA PRO A 80 -2.42 -18.64 -13.81
C PRO A 80 -3.81 -18.10 -13.45
N SER A 81 -3.88 -17.10 -12.57
CA SER A 81 -5.15 -16.49 -12.15
C SER A 81 -5.67 -15.36 -13.06
N MET A 82 -5.00 -15.12 -14.19
CA MET A 82 -5.24 -14.03 -15.13
C MET A 82 -5.17 -14.56 -16.56
N THR A 83 -6.14 -14.19 -17.39
CA THR A 83 -6.15 -14.57 -18.82
C THR A 83 -5.15 -13.72 -19.62
N ASP A 84 -4.78 -14.20 -20.80
CA ASP A 84 -3.86 -13.50 -21.70
C ASP A 84 -4.41 -12.11 -22.08
N ASP A 85 -5.71 -12.00 -22.38
CA ASP A 85 -6.35 -10.71 -22.68
C ASP A 85 -6.25 -9.72 -21.53
N GLN A 86 -6.52 -10.16 -20.29
CA GLN A 86 -6.40 -9.32 -19.10
C GLN A 86 -4.96 -8.85 -18.89
N TRP A 87 -4.01 -9.74 -19.11
CA TRP A 87 -2.58 -9.43 -19.01
C TRP A 87 -2.20 -8.37 -20.04
N ASN A 88 -2.56 -8.57 -21.30
CA ASN A 88 -2.27 -7.65 -22.41
C ASN A 88 -2.91 -6.28 -22.17
N GLU A 89 -4.17 -6.22 -21.71
CA GLU A 89 -4.81 -4.95 -21.35
C GLU A 89 -4.05 -4.19 -20.25
N LEU A 90 -3.50 -4.90 -19.26
CA LEU A 90 -2.71 -4.30 -18.19
C LEU A 90 -1.36 -3.78 -18.71
N VAL A 91 -0.68 -4.56 -19.53
CA VAL A 91 0.60 -4.22 -20.16
C VAL A 91 0.45 -2.96 -21.02
N GLU A 92 -0.55 -2.91 -21.89
CA GLU A 92 -0.83 -1.71 -22.71
C GLU A 92 -1.15 -0.49 -21.84
N SER A 93 -1.90 -0.69 -20.76
CA SER A 93 -2.13 0.37 -19.77
C SER A 93 -0.83 0.86 -19.12
N TRP A 94 0.16 -0.01 -18.86
CA TRP A 94 1.43 0.38 -18.23
C TRP A 94 2.41 1.03 -19.20
N LYS A 95 2.37 0.67 -20.48
CA LYS A 95 3.14 1.32 -21.56
C LYS A 95 2.69 2.76 -21.82
N GLY A 96 1.43 3.09 -21.53
CA GLY A 96 0.90 4.44 -21.73
C GLY A 96 1.79 5.52 -21.08
N PRO A 97 2.22 6.56 -21.83
CA PRO A 97 3.30 7.45 -21.43
C PRO A 97 3.04 8.15 -20.10
N LYS A 98 1.80 8.60 -19.87
CA LYS A 98 1.37 9.21 -18.60
C LYS A 98 1.57 8.27 -17.40
N LYS A 99 1.11 7.02 -17.49
CA LYS A 99 1.22 6.04 -16.40
C LYS A 99 2.66 5.60 -16.20
N TYR A 100 3.41 5.42 -17.28
CA TYR A 100 4.82 5.09 -17.23
C TYR A 100 5.63 6.19 -16.54
N GLY A 101 5.48 7.46 -16.94
CA GLY A 101 6.15 8.60 -16.32
C GLY A 101 5.86 8.73 -14.83
N ILE A 102 4.59 8.65 -14.43
CA ILE A 102 4.19 8.63 -13.01
C ILE A 102 4.84 7.45 -12.27
N SER A 103 4.95 6.29 -12.91
CA SER A 103 5.59 5.12 -12.30
C SER A 103 7.09 5.34 -12.07
N GLN A 104 7.78 5.99 -13.01
CA GLN A 104 9.21 6.28 -12.87
C GLN A 104 9.48 7.32 -11.78
N ILE A 105 8.71 8.41 -11.74
CA ILE A 105 8.78 9.41 -10.66
C ILE A 105 8.56 8.76 -9.30
N ASN A 106 7.54 7.90 -9.17
CA ASN A 106 7.28 7.20 -7.91
C ASN A 106 8.40 6.23 -7.50
N LYS A 107 9.12 5.62 -8.45
CA LYS A 107 10.30 4.79 -8.16
C LYS A 107 11.47 5.66 -7.68
N ALA A 108 11.73 6.77 -8.36
CA ALA A 108 12.76 7.73 -7.95
C ALA A 108 12.50 8.28 -6.54
N ASN A 109 11.27 8.72 -6.25
CA ASN A 109 10.88 9.21 -4.93
C ASN A 109 11.04 8.15 -3.84
N ARG A 110 10.73 6.87 -4.14
CA ARG A 110 10.94 5.77 -3.19
C ARG A 110 12.42 5.49 -2.93
N ALA A 111 13.27 5.61 -3.95
CA ALA A 111 14.72 5.44 -3.81
C ALA A 111 15.35 6.55 -2.94
N GLN A 112 14.72 7.73 -2.86
CA GLN A 112 15.15 8.84 -2.02
C GLN A 112 14.72 8.73 -0.55
N VAL A 113 13.91 7.73 -0.18
CA VAL A 113 13.47 7.54 1.21
C VAL A 113 14.66 7.11 2.08
N LYS A 114 15.12 8.00 2.97
CA LYS A 114 16.27 7.76 3.85
C LYS A 114 15.91 7.01 5.13
N PHE A 115 14.77 7.35 5.74
CA PHE A 115 14.36 6.81 7.04
C PHE A 115 13.06 6.02 6.90
N HIS A 116 13.15 4.71 7.00
CA HIS A 116 11.96 3.85 7.01
C HIS A 116 11.31 3.86 8.41
N GLN A 117 10.01 4.14 8.46
CA GLN A 117 9.23 4.05 9.69
C GLN A 117 9.11 2.60 10.17
N THR A 118 9.07 2.42 11.49
CA THR A 118 8.92 1.14 12.19
C THR A 118 7.60 1.05 12.96
N THR A 119 6.63 1.89 12.61
CA THR A 119 5.26 1.97 13.15
C THR A 119 4.36 0.77 12.79
N ARG A 120 4.94 -0.26 12.16
CA ARG A 120 4.25 -1.46 11.65
C ARG A 120 3.15 -1.08 10.65
N ALA A 121 1.96 -1.66 10.76
CA ALA A 121 0.85 -1.43 9.85
C ALA A 121 0.10 -0.11 10.12
N ARG A 122 0.50 0.66 11.14
CA ARG A 122 -0.14 1.94 11.47
C ARG A 122 0.43 3.04 10.59
N SER A 123 -0.45 3.86 10.02
CA SER A 123 -0.06 5.10 9.38
C SER A 123 0.52 6.06 10.42
N TYR A 124 1.32 7.02 9.96
CA TYR A 124 1.87 8.08 10.81
C TYR A 124 0.78 8.79 11.65
N PRO A 125 -0.34 9.28 11.08
CA PRO A 125 -1.39 9.94 11.88
C PRO A 125 -2.00 9.04 12.96
N MET A 126 -2.26 7.77 12.64
CA MET A 126 -2.78 6.82 13.63
C MET A 126 -1.76 6.50 14.72
N HIS A 127 -0.48 6.41 14.37
CA HIS A 127 0.57 6.19 15.35
C HIS A 127 0.72 7.41 16.26
N CYS A 128 0.71 8.63 15.72
CA CYS A 128 0.74 9.88 16.48
C CYS A 128 -0.48 10.03 17.40
N GLY A 129 -1.69 9.73 16.92
CA GLY A 129 -2.90 9.78 17.76
C GLY A 129 -2.81 8.85 18.97
N ASN A 130 -2.23 7.66 18.78
CA ASN A 130 -2.01 6.69 19.88
C ASN A 130 -0.90 7.12 20.86
N LEU A 131 -0.10 8.13 20.54
CA LEU A 131 0.91 8.67 21.45
C LEU A 131 0.32 9.71 22.42
N GLY A 132 -0.92 10.17 22.22
CA GLY A 132 -1.57 11.15 23.09
C GLY A 132 -1.56 10.73 24.56
N ASP A 133 -1.70 9.44 24.84
CA ASP A 133 -1.63 8.94 26.22
C ASP A 133 -0.23 9.05 26.87
N LYS A 134 0.82 9.07 26.06
CA LYS A 134 2.21 9.15 26.51
C LYS A 134 2.66 10.59 26.75
N TYR A 135 2.07 11.54 26.05
CA TYR A 135 2.46 12.95 26.01
C TYR A 135 1.35 13.87 26.53
N LYS A 136 0.59 13.41 27.54
CA LYS A 136 -0.58 14.14 28.08
C LYS A 136 -0.23 15.53 28.60
N ASP A 137 0.94 15.66 29.22
CA ASP A 137 1.34 16.90 29.91
C ASP A 137 2.19 17.83 29.02
N LYS A 138 2.71 17.32 27.91
CA LYS A 138 3.62 18.07 27.02
C LYS A 138 3.51 17.56 25.59
N GLU A 139 3.16 18.44 24.67
CA GLU A 139 3.10 18.12 23.25
C GLU A 139 4.48 17.64 22.74
N PRO A 140 4.54 16.50 22.04
CA PRO A 140 5.80 15.93 21.59
C PRO A 140 6.42 16.81 20.49
N THR A 141 7.73 17.02 20.56
CA THR A 141 8.45 17.74 19.50
C THR A 141 8.56 16.90 18.22
N ALA A 142 8.95 17.52 17.11
CA ALA A 142 9.22 16.80 15.86
C ALA A 142 10.29 15.70 16.04
N VAL A 143 11.30 15.93 16.89
CA VAL A 143 12.35 14.94 17.21
C VAL A 143 11.78 13.78 18.03
N ASP A 144 10.86 14.07 18.97
CA ASP A 144 10.19 13.03 19.77
C ASP A 144 9.32 12.14 18.87
N LEU A 145 8.51 12.74 17.99
CA LEU A 145 7.69 12.01 17.03
C LEU A 145 8.55 11.18 16.07
N PHE A 146 9.69 11.71 15.62
CA PHE A 146 10.65 10.99 14.80
C PHE A 146 11.19 9.76 15.51
N LYS A 147 11.64 9.89 16.77
CA LYS A 147 12.08 8.76 17.60
C LYS A 147 10.99 7.70 17.74
N GLU A 148 9.77 8.11 18.05
CA GLU A 148 8.62 7.19 18.20
C GLU A 148 8.27 6.44 16.91
N CYS A 149 8.45 7.08 15.75
CA CYS A 149 8.11 6.48 14.46
C CYS A 149 9.21 5.57 13.92
N HIS A 150 10.46 5.71 14.39
CA HIS A 150 11.61 4.98 13.88
C HIS A 150 12.20 3.97 14.88
N TYR A 151 11.77 3.96 16.14
CA TYR A 151 12.18 2.95 17.11
C TYR A 151 11.54 1.58 16.86
N SER A 152 12.37 0.58 16.57
CA SER A 152 11.87 -0.79 16.35
C SER A 152 11.59 -1.48 17.68
N LYS A 153 10.31 -1.61 18.06
CA LYS A 153 9.92 -2.39 19.26
C LYS A 153 10.34 -3.86 19.19
N LYS A 154 10.46 -4.43 17.98
CA LYS A 154 10.89 -5.83 17.77
C LYS A 154 12.38 -5.99 18.05
N LYS A 155 13.20 -5.09 17.50
CA LYS A 155 14.67 -5.13 17.64
C LYS A 155 15.18 -4.38 18.87
N LYS A 156 14.30 -3.65 19.56
CA LYS A 156 14.59 -2.74 20.67
C LYS A 156 15.70 -1.73 20.37
N CYS A 157 15.79 -1.27 19.11
CA CYS A 157 16.82 -0.35 18.67
C CYS A 157 16.35 0.56 17.52
N TYR A 158 17.12 1.61 17.29
CA TYR A 158 17.10 2.41 16.07
C TYR A 158 18.06 1.80 15.03
N THR A 159 17.87 2.12 13.76
CA THR A 159 18.90 1.84 12.74
C THR A 159 20.05 2.85 12.87
N ASN A 160 21.25 2.49 12.43
CA ASN A 160 22.42 3.39 12.48
C ASN A 160 22.10 4.75 11.84
N VAL A 161 21.52 4.73 10.64
CA VAL A 161 21.12 5.94 9.90
C VAL A 161 20.17 6.84 10.72
N VAL A 162 19.25 6.25 11.49
CA VAL A 162 18.34 7.01 12.36
C VAL A 162 19.06 7.56 13.59
N MET A 163 19.97 6.80 14.20
CA MET A 163 20.79 7.27 15.32
C MET A 163 21.64 8.47 14.91
N ASP A 164 22.33 8.38 13.78
CA ASP A 164 23.17 9.45 13.25
C ASP A 164 22.35 10.74 13.02
N ALA A 165 21.14 10.59 12.48
CA ALA A 165 20.23 11.72 12.28
C ALA A 165 19.76 12.34 13.61
N ILE A 166 19.47 11.53 14.63
CA ILE A 166 19.08 12.03 15.96
C ILE A 166 20.24 12.82 16.59
N VAL A 167 21.44 12.25 16.58
CA VAL A 167 22.64 12.89 17.14
C VAL A 167 22.93 14.21 16.43
N SER A 168 22.88 14.22 15.10
CA SER A 168 23.10 15.43 14.29
C SER A 168 22.08 16.54 14.56
N GLN A 169 20.83 16.21 14.91
CA GLN A 169 19.83 17.23 15.25
C GLN A 169 20.04 17.78 16.67
N LEU A 170 20.39 16.91 17.62
CA LEU A 170 20.66 17.33 18.99
C LEU A 170 21.90 18.25 19.05
N SER A 171 22.96 17.94 18.31
CA SER A 171 24.17 18.77 18.26
C SER A 171 23.94 20.17 17.65
N LYS A 172 22.93 20.33 16.80
CA LYS A 172 22.54 21.62 16.23
C LYS A 172 21.73 22.49 17.18
N THR A 173 21.17 21.91 18.23
CA THR A 173 20.33 22.63 19.21
C THR A 173 21.18 23.15 20.38
N THR A 174 22.43 22.66 20.50
CA THR A 174 23.39 23.01 21.56
C THR A 174 24.40 24.10 21.17
N ASN A 175 24.40 24.54 19.90
CA ASN A 175 25.19 25.65 19.38
C ASN A 175 24.26 26.79 18.97
#